data_AF-A0A1F9FHU4-F1
#
_entry.id   AF-A0A1F9FHU4-F1
#
_cell.length_a   1.000
_cell.length_b   1.000
_cell.length_c   1.000
_cell.angle_alpha   90.00
_cell.angle_beta   90.00
_cell.angle_gamma   90.00
#
_symmetry.space_group_name_H-M   'P 1'
#
loop_
_entity.id
_entity.type
_entity.pdbx_description
1 polymer ?
#
loop_
_entity_poly.entity_id
_entity_poly.type
_entity_poly.pdbx_seq_one_letter_code
_entity_poly.pdbx_strand_id
1 'polypeptide(L)'
;MSQATLAEKSGISTTEISRIISGDRNPTLVTLDASGPVIGVDTPRMVTGTDAEHRIAEASALVRRADYEAATKKIVEYEQRTSDLEARLRERNDEFGRETKRRAEAEDQREALAKELRQLHWEREREKDDLGNARCRNTELEGDLRRYRRGLARAVAEVAHLKQKLAELAEEVRKSGSSSKVAMLLAGVAAATGVVTMATFLRANDGDDEGLDDDDDDAETPN
;
A
#
# COMPACT_ATOMS: atom_id res chain seq x y z
N MET A 1 -2.51 -48.92 -64.87
CA MET A 1 -1.87 -48.22 -63.73
C MET A 1 -0.45 -48.76 -63.59
N SER A 2 0.58 -47.91 -63.46
CA SER A 2 1.97 -48.37 -63.31
C SER A 2 2.30 -48.70 -61.84
N GLN A 3 3.28 -49.57 -61.58
CA GLN A 3 3.71 -49.93 -60.21
C GLN A 3 4.19 -48.71 -59.41
N ALA A 4 4.91 -47.78 -60.07
CA ALA A 4 5.37 -46.53 -59.46
C ALA A 4 4.19 -45.65 -59.04
N THR A 5 3.17 -45.55 -59.90
CA THR A 5 1.97 -44.76 -59.61
C THR A 5 1.12 -45.37 -58.49
N LEU A 6 1.08 -46.70 -58.38
CA LEU A 6 0.39 -47.39 -57.28
C LEU A 6 1.15 -47.19 -55.95
N ALA A 7 2.48 -47.32 -55.97
CA ALA A 7 3.33 -47.09 -54.80
C ALA A 7 3.15 -45.68 -54.23
N GLU A 8 3.21 -44.67 -55.09
CA GLU A 8 3.06 -43.27 -54.71
C GLU A 8 1.70 -42.98 -54.07
N LYS A 9 0.62 -43.51 -54.66
CA LYS A 9 -0.75 -43.25 -54.19
C LYS A 9 -1.16 -44.06 -52.97
N SER A 10 -0.57 -45.24 -52.77
CA SER A 10 -0.87 -46.13 -51.63
C SER A 10 0.13 -45.97 -50.47
N GLY A 11 1.24 -45.26 -50.67
CA GLY A 11 2.32 -45.16 -49.68
C GLY A 11 3.11 -46.45 -49.48
N ILE A 12 2.93 -47.46 -50.35
CA ILE A 12 3.65 -48.73 -50.32
C ILE A 12 4.92 -48.61 -51.16
N SER A 13 6.04 -49.19 -50.71
CA SER A 13 7.27 -49.14 -51.50
C SER A 13 7.14 -49.89 -52.83
N THR A 14 7.76 -49.36 -53.90
CA THR A 14 7.77 -50.00 -55.23
C THR A 14 8.37 -51.40 -55.20
N THR A 15 9.39 -51.63 -54.35
CA THR A 15 10.01 -52.94 -54.13
C THR A 15 9.03 -53.95 -53.52
N GLU A 16 8.17 -53.50 -52.61
CA GLU A 16 7.17 -54.34 -51.96
C GLU A 16 6.03 -54.71 -52.91
N ILE A 17 5.58 -53.77 -53.73
CA ILE A 17 4.62 -54.04 -54.82
C ILE A 17 5.19 -55.04 -55.82
N SER A 18 6.45 -54.88 -56.21
CA SER A 18 7.13 -55.79 -57.13
C SER A 18 7.16 -57.22 -56.57
N ARG A 19 7.58 -57.40 -55.30
CA ARG A 19 7.60 -58.72 -54.64
C ARG A 19 6.22 -59.37 -54.51
N ILE A 20 5.17 -58.58 -54.34
CA ILE A 20 3.78 -59.07 -54.30
C ILE A 20 3.34 -59.57 -55.67
N ILE A 21 3.64 -58.81 -56.73
CA ILE A 21 3.30 -59.18 -58.11
C ILE A 21 4.07 -60.43 -58.55
N SER A 22 5.34 -60.56 -58.15
CA SER A 22 6.17 -61.73 -58.43
C SER A 22 5.76 -63.00 -57.68
N GLY A 23 4.89 -62.89 -56.68
CA GLY A 23 4.50 -64.01 -55.81
C GLY A 23 5.52 -64.35 -54.71
N ASP A 24 6.61 -63.59 -54.59
CA ASP A 24 7.62 -63.77 -53.54
C ASP A 24 7.10 -63.39 -52.15
N ARG A 25 6.02 -62.60 -52.08
CA ARG A 25 5.42 -62.15 -50.82
C ARG A 25 3.90 -62.07 -50.92
N ASN A 26 3.21 -62.68 -49.96
CA ASN A 26 1.77 -62.49 -49.82
C ASN A 26 1.45 -61.09 -49.28
N PRO A 27 0.46 -60.38 -49.86
CA PRO A 27 0.07 -59.06 -49.39
C PRO A 27 -0.54 -59.17 -47.98
N THR A 28 -0.15 -58.25 -47.09
CA THR A 28 -0.75 -58.16 -45.77
C THR A 28 -2.05 -57.36 -45.82
N LEU A 29 -2.90 -57.49 -44.79
CA LEU A 29 -4.13 -56.70 -44.66
C LEU A 29 -3.87 -55.19 -44.78
N VAL A 30 -2.79 -54.68 -44.17
CA VAL A 30 -2.38 -53.27 -44.26
C VAL A 30 -2.04 -52.88 -45.70
N THR A 31 -1.39 -53.78 -46.44
CA THR A 31 -1.02 -53.56 -47.84
C THR A 31 -2.24 -53.56 -48.76
N LEU A 32 -3.23 -54.42 -48.49
CA LEU A 32 -4.49 -54.46 -49.23
C LEU A 32 -5.35 -53.22 -48.94
N ASP A 33 -5.41 -52.78 -47.68
CA ASP A 33 -6.21 -51.62 -47.27
C ASP A 33 -5.65 -50.29 -47.83
N ALA A 34 -4.33 -50.20 -47.95
CA ALA A 34 -3.67 -49.04 -48.56
C ALA A 34 -3.76 -49.01 -50.10
N SER A 35 -3.79 -50.18 -50.77
CA SER A 35 -3.85 -50.27 -52.24
C SER A 35 -5.27 -50.32 -52.80
N GLY A 36 -6.23 -50.86 -52.04
CA GLY A 36 -7.63 -50.99 -52.45
C GLY A 36 -8.32 -49.69 -52.88
N PRO A 37 -8.27 -48.60 -52.09
CA PRO A 37 -8.84 -47.30 -52.46
C PRO A 37 -8.24 -46.73 -53.75
N VAL A 38 -6.96 -47.00 -54.03
CA VAL A 38 -6.27 -46.53 -55.22
C VAL A 38 -6.78 -47.25 -56.48
N ILE A 39 -7.11 -48.54 -56.34
CA ILE A 39 -7.58 -49.40 -57.44
C ILE A 39 -9.12 -49.38 -57.56
N GLY A 40 -9.82 -48.78 -56.59
CA GLY A 40 -11.28 -48.72 -56.53
C GLY A 40 -11.91 -50.06 -56.14
N VAL A 41 -11.16 -50.92 -55.45
CA VAL A 41 -11.63 -52.22 -54.95
C VAL A 41 -11.44 -52.24 -53.45
N ASP A 42 -12.52 -52.51 -52.75
CA ASP A 42 -12.61 -52.62 -51.31
C ASP A 42 -11.94 -53.91 -50.81
N THR A 43 -11.22 -53.82 -49.68
CA THR A 43 -10.40 -54.89 -49.09
C THR A 43 -11.11 -56.26 -49.01
N PRO A 44 -12.42 -56.35 -48.65
CA PRO A 44 -13.17 -57.61 -48.66
C PRO A 44 -13.32 -58.26 -50.05
N ARG A 45 -13.39 -57.44 -51.11
CA ARG A 45 -13.43 -57.92 -52.50
C ARG A 45 -12.06 -58.37 -53.01
N MET A 46 -10.99 -57.82 -52.46
CA MET A 46 -9.61 -58.23 -52.82
C MET A 46 -9.23 -59.58 -52.22
N VAL A 47 -9.88 -60.00 -51.14
CA VAL A 47 -9.60 -61.27 -50.45
C VAL A 47 -10.59 -62.38 -50.80
N THR A 48 -11.59 -62.13 -51.65
CA THR A 48 -12.63 -63.10 -52.01
C THR A 48 -12.01 -64.37 -52.60
N GLY A 49 -12.42 -65.54 -52.10
CA GLY A 49 -11.89 -66.85 -52.49
C GLY A 49 -10.61 -67.28 -51.77
N THR A 50 -10.14 -66.51 -50.77
CA THR A 50 -8.95 -66.85 -49.98
C THR A 50 -9.30 -67.14 -48.52
N ASP A 51 -8.41 -67.81 -47.79
CA ASP A 51 -8.56 -68.06 -46.34
C ASP A 51 -8.72 -66.76 -45.52
N ALA A 52 -8.26 -65.63 -46.06
CA ALA A 52 -8.41 -64.32 -45.45
C ALA A 52 -9.86 -63.79 -45.51
N GLU A 53 -10.67 -64.22 -46.48
CA GLU A 53 -12.08 -63.86 -46.59
C GLU A 53 -12.85 -64.29 -45.34
N HIS A 54 -12.70 -65.55 -44.92
CA HIS A 54 -13.40 -66.07 -43.74
C HIS A 54 -12.97 -65.34 -42.47
N ARG A 55 -11.68 -65.00 -42.34
CA ARG A 55 -11.16 -64.27 -41.18
C ARG A 55 -11.65 -62.83 -41.11
N ILE A 56 -11.76 -62.16 -42.26
CA ILE A 56 -12.30 -60.80 -42.36
C ILE A 56 -13.82 -60.83 -42.11
N ALA A 57 -14.53 -61.82 -42.64
CA ALA A 57 -15.95 -62.02 -42.38
C ALA A 57 -16.23 -62.28 -40.89
N GLU A 58 -15.46 -63.16 -40.24
CA GLU A 58 -15.57 -63.46 -38.81
C GLU A 58 -15.24 -62.24 -37.95
N ALA A 59 -14.17 -61.51 -38.24
CA ALA A 59 -13.83 -60.28 -37.53
C ALA A 59 -14.89 -59.18 -37.70
N SER A 60 -15.45 -59.05 -38.90
CA SER A 60 -16.55 -58.09 -39.16
C SER A 60 -17.87 -58.51 -38.52
N ALA A 61 -18.09 -59.81 -38.28
CA ALA A 61 -19.24 -60.32 -37.55
C ALA A 61 -19.12 -60.07 -36.03
N LEU A 62 -17.89 -60.05 -35.50
CA LEU A 62 -17.60 -59.76 -34.08
C LEU A 62 -17.85 -58.29 -33.72
N VAL A 63 -17.56 -57.35 -34.63
CA VAL A 63 -17.85 -55.92 -34.42
C VAL A 63 -18.94 -55.50 -35.39
N ARG A 64 -20.18 -55.50 -34.91
CA ARG A 64 -21.30 -54.97 -35.70
C ARG A 64 -21.00 -53.51 -36.00
N ARG A 65 -21.08 -53.14 -37.28
CA ARG A 65 -20.88 -51.76 -37.74
C ARG A 65 -21.71 -50.74 -36.95
N ALA A 66 -22.93 -51.09 -36.57
CA ALA A 66 -23.79 -50.26 -35.73
C ALA A 66 -23.20 -49.96 -34.35
N ASP A 67 -22.53 -50.93 -33.71
CA ASP A 67 -21.91 -50.75 -32.39
C ASP A 67 -20.65 -49.87 -32.49
N TYR A 68 -19.89 -50.01 -33.58
CA TYR A 68 -18.75 -49.14 -33.88
C TYR A 68 -19.20 -47.70 -34.16
N GLU A 69 -20.23 -47.51 -34.97
CA GLU A 69 -20.82 -46.19 -35.24
C GLU A 69 -21.41 -45.54 -33.98
N ALA A 70 -22.00 -46.34 -33.07
CA ALA A 70 -22.48 -45.85 -31.78
C ALA A 70 -21.33 -45.46 -30.84
N ALA A 71 -20.24 -46.23 -30.81
CA ALA A 71 -19.06 -45.94 -29.99
C ALA A 71 -18.34 -44.68 -30.48
N THR A 72 -18.14 -44.54 -31.80
CA THR A 72 -17.52 -43.35 -32.39
C THR A 72 -18.33 -42.08 -32.12
N LYS A 73 -19.67 -42.13 -32.22
CA LYS A 73 -20.53 -41.00 -31.82
C LYS A 73 -20.31 -40.59 -30.36
N LYS A 74 -20.26 -41.56 -29.44
CA LYS A 74 -20.00 -41.28 -28.02
C LYS A 74 -18.63 -40.66 -27.79
N ILE A 75 -17.59 -41.12 -28.50
CA ILE A 75 -16.25 -40.54 -28.42
C ILE A 75 -16.28 -39.07 -28.82
N VAL A 76 -16.89 -38.75 -29.97
CA VAL A 76 -17.03 -37.36 -30.44
C VAL A 76 -17.80 -36.51 -29.43
N GLU A 77 -18.88 -37.00 -28.85
CA GLU A 77 -19.63 -36.29 -27.80
C GLU A 77 -18.78 -36.03 -26.55
N TYR A 78 -17.98 -37.01 -26.11
CA TYR A 78 -17.09 -36.83 -24.95
C TYR A 78 -15.95 -35.87 -25.25
N GLU A 79 -15.38 -35.89 -26.46
CA GLU A 79 -14.36 -34.93 -26.89
C GLU A 79 -14.91 -33.50 -26.87
N GLN A 80 -16.13 -33.30 -27.39
CA GLN A 80 -16.82 -32.00 -27.33
C GLN A 80 -17.04 -31.55 -25.89
N ARG A 81 -17.58 -32.42 -25.02
CA ARG A 81 -17.78 -32.10 -23.60
C ARG A 81 -16.48 -31.78 -22.89
N THR A 82 -15.40 -32.48 -23.22
CA THR A 82 -14.07 -32.23 -22.62
C THR A 82 -13.56 -30.87 -23.07
N SER A 83 -13.68 -30.53 -24.36
CA SER A 83 -13.31 -29.22 -24.90
C SER A 83 -14.11 -28.08 -24.25
N ASP A 84 -15.42 -28.25 -24.08
CA ASP A 84 -16.28 -27.28 -23.40
C ASP A 84 -15.90 -27.08 -21.93
N LEU A 85 -15.61 -28.18 -21.21
CA LEU A 85 -15.18 -28.11 -19.81
C LEU A 85 -13.81 -27.45 -19.67
N GLU A 86 -12.86 -27.73 -20.56
CA GLU A 86 -11.58 -27.06 -20.60
C GLU A 86 -11.72 -25.55 -20.86
N ALA A 87 -12.59 -25.17 -21.80
CA ALA A 87 -12.87 -23.77 -22.08
C ALA A 87 -13.45 -23.05 -20.84
N ARG A 88 -14.40 -23.68 -20.15
CA ARG A 88 -14.95 -23.16 -18.88
C ARG A 88 -13.92 -23.08 -17.77
N LEU A 89 -13.02 -24.06 -17.67
CA LEU A 89 -11.92 -24.03 -16.70
C LEU A 89 -10.95 -22.88 -16.97
N ARG A 90 -10.61 -22.62 -18.24
CA ARG A 90 -9.78 -21.46 -18.62
C ARG A 90 -10.49 -20.15 -18.25
N GLU A 91 -11.76 -20.00 -18.61
CA GLU A 91 -12.55 -18.81 -18.26
C GLU A 91 -12.61 -18.58 -16.75
N ARG A 92 -12.87 -19.62 -15.96
CA ARG A 92 -12.91 -19.52 -14.49
C ARG A 92 -11.55 -19.20 -13.88
N ASN A 93 -10.47 -19.76 -14.41
CA ASN A 93 -9.13 -19.42 -13.96
C ASN A 93 -8.78 -17.95 -14.29
N ASP A 94 -9.20 -17.44 -15.44
CA ASP A 94 -9.01 -16.04 -15.81
C ASP A 94 -9.83 -15.10 -14.91
N GLU A 95 -11.08 -15.47 -14.59
CA GLU A 95 -11.90 -14.74 -13.61
C GLU A 95 -11.23 -14.71 -12.23
N PHE A 96 -10.77 -15.87 -11.75
CA PHE A 96 -10.06 -15.97 -10.48
C PHE A 96 -8.77 -15.14 -10.48
N GLY A 97 -8.02 -15.15 -11.59
CA GLY A 97 -6.84 -14.32 -11.78
C GLY A 97 -7.14 -12.81 -11.75
N ARG A 98 -8.29 -12.39 -12.27
CA ARG A 98 -8.75 -10.98 -12.19
C ARG A 98 -9.19 -10.63 -10.77
N GLU A 99 -9.91 -11.51 -10.09
CA GLU A 99 -10.34 -11.26 -8.71
C GLU A 99 -9.16 -11.18 -7.74
N THR A 100 -8.18 -12.06 -7.87
CA THR A 100 -6.97 -12.02 -7.02
C THR A 100 -6.21 -10.72 -7.21
N LYS A 101 -6.04 -10.23 -8.45
CA LYS A 101 -5.45 -8.92 -8.72
C LYS A 101 -6.24 -7.77 -8.09
N ARG A 102 -7.57 -7.75 -8.26
CA ARG A 102 -8.43 -6.73 -7.63
C ARG A 102 -8.34 -6.74 -6.11
N ARG A 103 -8.23 -7.93 -5.48
CA ARG A 103 -8.06 -8.04 -4.03
C ARG A 103 -6.71 -7.50 -3.59
N ALA A 104 -5.63 -7.83 -4.30
CA ALA A 104 -4.30 -7.29 -4.02
C ALA A 104 -4.28 -5.75 -4.12
N GLU A 105 -4.83 -5.18 -5.19
CA GLU A 105 -4.94 -3.72 -5.37
C GLU A 105 -5.77 -3.06 -4.25
N ALA A 106 -6.86 -3.70 -3.82
CA ALA A 106 -7.69 -3.21 -2.72
C ALA A 106 -6.98 -3.32 -1.36
N GLU A 107 -6.14 -4.34 -1.16
CA GLU A 107 -5.30 -4.50 0.04
C GLU A 107 -4.21 -3.42 0.09
N ASP A 108 -3.54 -3.14 -1.03
CA ASP A 108 -2.55 -2.06 -1.13
C ASP A 108 -3.17 -0.70 -0.80
N GLN A 109 -4.36 -0.41 -1.33
CA GLN A 109 -5.11 0.81 -1.01
C GLN A 109 -5.48 0.90 0.47
N ARG A 110 -5.91 -0.22 1.07
CA ARG A 110 -6.22 -0.27 2.51
C ARG A 110 -4.98 -0.02 3.36
N GLU A 111 -3.84 -0.56 2.96
CA GLU A 111 -2.59 -0.34 3.69
C GLU A 111 -2.13 1.12 3.58
N ALA A 112 -2.26 1.73 2.40
CA ALA A 112 -1.96 3.15 2.19
C ALA A 112 -2.84 4.04 3.09
N LEU A 113 -4.16 3.83 3.07
CA LEU A 113 -5.08 4.56 3.94
C LEU A 113 -4.80 4.32 5.43
N ALA A 114 -4.39 3.11 5.82
CA ALA A 114 -4.01 2.82 7.20
C ALA A 114 -2.72 3.53 7.63
N LYS A 115 -1.77 3.76 6.71
CA LYS A 115 -0.57 4.58 6.96
C LYS A 115 -0.95 6.04 7.15
N GLU A 116 -1.80 6.59 6.28
CA GLU A 116 -2.29 7.98 6.40
C GLU A 116 -3.08 8.19 7.70
N LEU A 117 -3.97 7.27 8.07
CA LEU A 117 -4.70 7.35 9.34
C LEU A 117 -3.77 7.34 10.55
N ARG A 118 -2.69 6.56 10.51
CA ARG A 118 -1.68 6.58 11.58
C ARG A 118 -0.94 7.92 11.64
N GLN A 119 -0.55 8.48 10.49
CA GLN A 119 0.08 9.80 10.45
C GLN A 119 -0.83 10.88 11.01
N LEU A 120 -2.09 10.93 10.56
CA LEU A 120 -3.08 11.89 11.07
C LEU A 120 -3.33 11.73 12.57
N HIS A 121 -3.30 10.50 13.10
CA HIS A 121 -3.42 10.26 14.52
C HIS A 121 -2.22 10.83 15.29
N TRP A 122 -0.99 10.62 14.78
CA TRP A 122 0.21 11.19 15.40
C TRP A 122 0.22 12.72 15.37
N GLU A 123 -0.17 13.32 14.24
CA GLU A 123 -0.30 14.78 14.11
C GLU A 123 -1.33 15.34 15.10
N ARG A 124 -2.50 14.71 15.20
CA ARG A 124 -3.54 15.12 16.15
C ARG A 124 -3.05 15.04 17.60
N GLU A 125 -2.34 13.98 17.97
CA GLU A 125 -1.85 13.85 19.35
C GLU A 125 -0.79 14.91 19.64
N ARG A 126 0.10 15.20 18.67
CA ARG A 126 1.07 16.28 18.78
C ARG A 126 0.41 17.64 18.96
N GLU A 127 -0.58 17.97 18.13
CA GLU A 127 -1.34 19.24 18.25
C GLU A 127 -2.04 19.35 19.60
N LYS A 128 -2.54 18.24 20.13
CA LYS A 128 -3.19 18.19 21.45
C LYS A 128 -2.19 18.44 22.58
N ASP A 129 -0.99 17.87 22.48
CA ASP A 129 0.10 18.13 23.42
C ASP A 129 0.56 19.59 23.35
N ASP A 130 0.73 20.14 22.15
CA ASP A 130 1.09 21.54 21.93
C ASP A 130 0.04 22.49 22.51
N LEU A 131 -1.24 22.18 22.31
CA LEU A 131 -2.35 22.92 22.90
C LEU A 131 -2.37 22.80 24.44
N GLY A 132 -2.01 21.64 24.98
CA GLY A 132 -1.80 21.44 26.42
C GLY A 132 -0.68 22.34 26.96
N ASN A 133 0.47 22.34 26.30
CA ASN A 133 1.62 23.16 26.65
C ASN A 133 1.30 24.66 26.59
N ALA A 134 0.60 25.09 25.53
CA ALA A 134 0.17 26.48 25.38
C ALA A 134 -0.80 26.90 26.50
N ARG A 135 -1.70 26.01 26.92
CA ARG A 135 -2.60 26.27 28.07
C ARG A 135 -1.81 26.41 29.37
N CYS A 136 -0.85 25.53 29.63
CA CYS A 136 0.01 25.61 30.82
C CYS A 136 0.76 26.96 30.86
N ARG A 137 1.43 27.35 29.76
CA ARG A 137 2.11 28.66 29.66
C ARG A 137 1.17 29.83 29.89
N ASN A 138 -0.06 29.76 29.37
CA ASN A 138 -1.05 30.82 29.59
C ASN A 138 -1.43 30.92 31.07
N THR A 139 -1.64 29.78 31.75
CA THR A 139 -1.92 29.79 33.19
C THR A 139 -0.75 30.32 34.03
N GLU A 140 0.49 30.06 33.62
CA GLU A 140 1.70 30.61 34.26
C GLU A 140 1.77 32.13 34.09
N LEU A 141 1.62 32.62 32.85
CA LEU A 141 1.60 34.06 32.55
C LEU A 141 0.48 34.79 33.27
N GLU A 142 -0.72 34.20 33.36
CA GLU A 142 -1.80 34.74 34.18
C GLU A 142 -1.43 34.83 35.66
N GLY A 143 -0.74 33.82 36.18
CA GLY A 143 -0.21 33.78 37.53
C GLY A 143 0.78 34.93 37.79
N ASP A 144 1.71 35.14 36.87
CA ASP A 144 2.72 36.19 36.96
C ASP A 144 2.11 37.59 36.80
N LEU A 145 1.17 37.78 35.88
CA LEU A 145 0.41 39.03 35.79
C LEU A 145 -0.31 39.36 37.10
N ARG A 146 -0.87 38.37 37.81
CA ARG A 146 -1.47 38.57 39.15
C ARG A 146 -0.41 38.92 40.20
N ARG A 147 0.79 38.35 40.12
CA ARG A 147 1.91 38.70 41.03
C ARG A 147 2.38 40.12 40.78
N TYR A 148 2.63 40.51 39.54
CA TYR A 148 3.02 41.89 39.18
C TYR A 148 1.96 42.91 39.58
N ARG A 149 0.67 42.64 39.34
CA ARG A 149 -0.42 43.52 39.79
C ARG A 149 -0.43 43.72 41.30
N ARG A 150 -0.22 42.65 42.08
CA ARG A 150 -0.12 42.74 43.55
C ARG A 150 1.12 43.50 44.00
N GLY A 151 2.27 43.25 43.36
CA GLY A 151 3.53 43.98 43.62
C GLY A 151 3.38 45.47 43.36
N LEU A 152 2.79 45.84 42.22
CA LEU A 152 2.52 47.23 41.86
C LEU A 152 1.54 47.89 42.83
N ALA A 153 0.45 47.22 43.21
CA ALA A 153 -0.49 47.75 44.21
C ALA A 153 0.19 48.02 45.56
N ARG A 154 1.09 47.13 45.99
CA ARG A 154 1.88 47.30 47.22
C ARG A 154 2.85 48.47 47.10
N ALA A 155 3.62 48.56 46.01
CA ALA A 155 4.54 49.66 45.78
C ALA A 155 3.81 51.02 45.76
N VAL A 156 2.64 51.09 45.12
CA VAL A 156 1.79 52.30 45.12
C VAL A 156 1.34 52.66 46.54
N ALA A 157 0.95 51.69 47.36
CA ALA A 157 0.58 51.92 48.76
C ALA A 157 1.77 52.42 49.61
N GLU A 158 2.96 51.84 49.41
CA GLU A 158 4.19 52.28 50.09
C GLU A 158 4.59 53.70 49.69
N VAL A 159 4.48 54.05 48.39
CA VAL A 159 4.71 55.42 47.91
C VAL A 159 3.68 56.39 48.49
N ALA A 160 2.41 56.01 48.59
CA ALA A 160 1.39 56.84 49.22
C ALA A 160 1.69 57.08 50.71
N HIS A 161 2.14 56.05 51.43
CA HIS A 161 2.57 56.15 52.83
C HIS A 161 3.80 57.07 53.00
N LEU A 162 4.80 56.93 52.12
CA LEU A 162 5.97 57.81 52.10
C LEU A 162 5.57 59.27 51.83
N LYS A 163 4.65 59.51 50.88
CA LYS A 163 4.11 60.85 50.62
C LYS A 163 3.40 61.43 51.85
N GLN A 164 2.61 60.64 52.56
CA GLN A 164 1.96 61.07 53.80
C GLN A 164 3.00 61.45 54.87
N LYS A 165 3.99 60.58 55.13
CA LYS A 165 5.08 60.87 56.09
C LYS A 165 5.85 62.14 55.74
N LEU A 166 6.12 62.37 54.45
CA LEU A 166 6.77 63.60 53.98
C LEU A 166 5.90 64.84 54.23
N ALA A 167 4.58 64.73 54.02
CA ALA A 167 3.65 65.82 54.30
C ALA A 167 3.56 66.12 55.81
N GLU A 168 3.53 65.08 56.66
CA GLU A 168 3.57 65.21 58.13
C GLU A 168 4.88 65.86 58.59
N LEU A 169 6.04 65.40 58.11
CA LEU A 169 7.34 66.02 58.38
C LEU A 169 7.40 67.47 57.91
N ALA A 170 6.85 67.79 56.74
CA ALA A 170 6.79 69.17 56.23
C ALA A 170 5.95 70.07 57.14
N GLU A 171 4.83 69.57 57.68
CA GLU A 171 4.00 70.28 58.67
C GLU A 171 4.70 70.41 60.03
N GLU A 172 5.41 69.39 60.51
CA GLU A 172 6.20 69.48 61.75
C GLU A 172 7.37 70.48 61.62
N VAL A 173 8.05 70.50 60.48
CA VAL A 173 9.08 71.50 60.18
C VAL A 173 8.49 72.92 60.13
N ARG A 174 7.28 73.09 59.57
CA ARG A 174 6.55 74.37 59.63
C ARG A 174 6.21 74.79 61.06
N LYS A 175 5.71 73.85 61.89
CA LYS A 175 5.29 74.11 63.28
C LYS A 175 6.46 74.37 64.23
N SER A 176 7.62 73.73 64.02
CA SER A 176 8.81 73.87 64.89
C SER A 176 9.59 75.17 64.70
N GLY A 177 9.20 76.04 63.75
CA GLY A 177 9.74 77.40 63.61
C GLY A 177 11.25 77.48 63.30
N SER A 178 11.90 76.37 62.95
CA SER A 178 13.36 76.32 62.75
C SER A 178 13.75 76.49 61.27
N SER A 179 14.23 77.71 60.96
CA SER A 179 15.09 78.13 59.83
C SER A 179 14.67 77.73 58.39
N SER A 180 14.40 78.74 57.56
CA SER A 180 14.00 78.61 56.14
C SER A 180 14.94 77.77 55.24
N LYS A 181 16.15 77.46 55.69
CA LYS A 181 17.12 76.57 55.00
C LYS A 181 16.74 75.09 55.07
N VAL A 182 16.09 74.62 56.14
CA VAL A 182 15.68 73.20 56.27
C VAL A 182 14.49 72.89 55.36
N ALA A 183 13.54 73.82 55.24
CA ALA A 183 12.43 73.72 54.30
C ALA A 183 12.89 73.67 52.83
N MET A 184 13.95 74.41 52.48
CA MET A 184 14.49 74.45 51.11
C MET A 184 15.24 73.15 50.75
N LEU A 185 15.97 72.55 51.69
CA LEU A 185 16.65 71.26 51.49
C LEU A 185 15.65 70.10 51.36
N LEU A 186 14.55 70.10 52.13
CA LEU A 186 13.50 69.08 52.05
C LEU A 186 12.74 69.12 50.71
N ALA A 187 12.50 70.32 50.16
CA ALA A 187 11.91 70.46 48.82
C ALA A 187 12.84 69.91 47.71
N GLY A 188 14.17 70.09 47.85
CA GLY A 188 15.16 69.53 46.93
C GLY A 188 15.23 67.99 46.99
N VAL A 189 15.12 67.40 48.18
CA VAL A 189 15.15 65.93 48.36
C VAL A 189 13.85 65.27 47.88
N ALA A 190 12.69 65.93 48.01
CA ALA A 190 11.43 65.45 47.44
C ALA A 190 11.45 65.39 45.89
N ALA A 191 12.14 66.34 45.23
CA ALA A 191 12.34 66.31 43.78
C ALA A 191 13.31 65.19 43.33
N ALA A 192 14.34 64.89 44.12
CA ALA A 192 15.33 63.85 43.80
C ALA A 192 14.83 62.42 44.07
N THR A 193 14.05 62.22 45.14
CA THR A 193 13.56 60.89 45.56
C THR A 193 12.53 60.29 44.60
N GLY A 194 11.76 61.11 43.88
CA GLY A 194 10.86 60.65 42.82
C GLY A 194 11.57 60.04 41.60
N VAL A 195 12.83 60.41 41.33
CA VAL A 195 13.61 59.89 40.19
C VAL A 195 14.41 58.65 40.58
N VAL A 196 14.95 58.61 41.80
CA VAL A 196 15.78 57.49 42.28
C VAL A 196 14.95 56.24 42.56
N THR A 197 13.74 56.36 43.10
CA THR A 197 12.86 55.21 43.34
C THR A 197 12.37 54.53 42.07
N MET A 198 12.29 55.27 40.94
CA MET A 198 11.92 54.68 39.65
C MET A 198 13.10 53.93 39.00
N ALA A 199 14.33 54.46 39.13
CA ALA A 199 15.52 53.86 38.53
C ALA A 199 16.02 52.59 39.27
N THR A 200 15.93 52.53 40.59
CA THR A 200 16.31 51.32 41.35
C THR A 200 15.29 50.19 41.21
N PHE A 201 14.00 50.52 41.02
CA PHE A 201 12.98 49.50 40.76
C PHE A 201 13.03 48.93 39.34
N LEU A 202 13.47 49.71 38.33
CA LEU A 202 13.70 49.21 36.98
C LEU A 202 14.99 48.35 36.92
N ARG A 203 16.07 48.75 37.60
CA ARG A 203 17.35 48.03 37.57
C ARG A 203 17.37 46.71 38.36
N ALA A 204 16.50 46.54 39.35
CA ALA A 204 16.38 45.28 40.10
C ALA A 204 15.65 44.18 39.30
N ASN A 205 15.13 44.49 38.11
CA ASN A 205 14.29 43.59 37.31
C ASN A 205 14.93 43.22 35.95
N ASP A 206 16.12 43.75 35.64
CA ASP A 206 16.92 43.47 34.42
C ASP A 206 18.07 42.46 34.68
N GLY A 207 18.04 41.74 35.82
CA GLY A 207 19.18 40.96 36.32
C GLY A 207 19.20 39.45 36.06
N ASP A 208 18.12 38.86 35.52
CA ASP A 208 17.98 37.40 35.40
C ASP A 208 17.74 36.97 33.94
N ASP A 209 18.66 37.34 33.05
CA ASP A 209 18.75 36.79 31.68
C ASP A 209 20.16 36.22 31.48
N GLU A 210 20.51 35.20 32.28
CA GLU A 210 21.65 34.34 32.01
C GLU A 210 21.19 33.12 31.21
N GLY A 211 21.47 33.18 29.90
CA GLY A 211 21.98 32.09 29.08
C GLY A 211 21.36 30.71 29.29
N LEU A 212 20.31 30.42 28.51
CA LEU A 212 20.08 29.06 28.05
C LEU A 212 21.20 28.71 27.08
N ASP A 213 22.16 27.91 27.56
CA ASP A 213 23.12 27.20 26.72
C ASP A 213 22.34 26.32 25.73
N ASP A 214 22.54 26.60 24.43
CA ASP A 214 22.04 25.78 23.34
C ASP A 214 22.80 24.45 23.32
N ASP A 215 22.05 23.36 23.58
CA ASP A 215 22.46 21.98 23.34
C ASP A 215 22.58 21.73 21.82
N ASP A 216 23.79 21.81 21.28
CA ASP A 216 24.14 21.20 19.99
C ASP A 216 24.50 19.71 20.21
N ASP A 217 23.47 18.88 20.36
CA ASP A 217 23.54 17.42 20.27
C ASP A 217 23.45 17.00 18.79
N ASP A 218 24.61 16.95 18.11
CA ASP A 218 24.76 16.37 16.78
C ASP A 218 24.57 14.84 16.83
N ALA A 219 23.32 14.41 16.60
CA ALA A 219 22.99 13.02 16.33
C ALA A 219 23.44 12.61 14.92
N GLU A 220 24.64 12.01 14.82
CA GLU A 220 25.09 11.27 13.65
C GLU A 220 24.12 10.11 13.34
N THR A 221 23.45 10.20 12.19
CA THR A 221 22.67 9.12 11.58
C THR A 221 23.58 8.00 11.06
N PRO A 222 23.36 6.72 11.41
CA PRO A 222 24.03 5.61 10.76
C PRO A 222 23.33 5.23 9.44
N ASN A 223 24.15 5.01 8.40
CA ASN A 223 23.77 4.28 7.17
C ASN A 223 23.80 2.76 7.39
#